data_AF-A0A8I1I906-F1
#
_entry.id   AF-A0A8I1I906-F1
#
_cell.length_a   1.000
_cell.length_b   1.000
_cell.length_c   1.000
_cell.angle_alpha   90.00
_cell.angle_beta   90.00
_cell.angle_gamma   90.00
#
_symmetry.space_group_name_H-M   'P 1'
#
loop_
_entity.id
_entity.type
_entity.pdbx_description
1 polymer ?
#
loop_
_entity_poly.entity_id
_entity_poly.type
_entity_poly.pdbx_seq_one_letter_code
_entity_poly.pdbx_strand_id
1 'polypeptide(L)'
;MQRSFMLSLLQEIASAGESTAPTLILAIEEPELYQHPPQARYLAEVLHDLARENSQIIVCSHSPLFIPGDDFETVRVVRDSGRPSCSNVSQLSYANLATTLQGAGQNHLKEQGMLAKLYPSLNPGVNEMFFCRVLVLVEGIEDVAHLSAYLSLLGVMPNFRKWGCHMVPVGGKSELIKPLAMAKQLDIPVFVIADADTDTQQAEHITKHKQDNKALLSLMGYGTESEWPNGHIWKKDFVLWQHNLTKLIEGEIGDSWSTHTSAAAAHYGQPGGLKKNPLAISRAHESAWKVGNKSSSLEKLATEVIAFAKKAVES
;
A
#
# COMPACT_ATOMS: atom_id res chain seq x y z
N MET A 1 -24.13 -26.64 0.92
CA MET A 1 -24.25 -27.77 1.85
C MET A 1 -22.91 -28.14 2.49
N GLN A 2 -21.85 -28.47 1.73
CA GLN A 2 -20.51 -28.77 2.29
C GLN A 2 -19.88 -27.63 3.13
N ARG A 3 -20.16 -26.36 2.81
CA ARG A 3 -19.53 -25.18 3.45
C ARG A 3 -20.14 -24.81 4.80
N SER A 4 -21.47 -24.85 4.93
CA SER A 4 -22.12 -24.77 6.25
C SER A 4 -21.72 -25.94 7.12
N PHE A 5 -21.53 -27.13 6.54
CA PHE A 5 -21.07 -28.29 7.30
C PHE A 5 -19.67 -28.08 7.89
N MET A 6 -18.71 -27.57 7.11
CA MET A 6 -17.38 -27.24 7.63
C MET A 6 -17.44 -26.19 8.74
N LEU A 7 -18.24 -25.13 8.56
CA LEU A 7 -18.36 -24.07 9.55
C LEU A 7 -19.08 -24.54 10.83
N SER A 8 -20.11 -25.38 10.69
CA SER A 8 -20.78 -26.03 11.82
C SER A 8 -19.88 -27.05 12.51
N LEU A 9 -19.04 -27.80 11.77
CA LEU A 9 -18.05 -28.71 12.33
C LEU A 9 -17.01 -27.92 13.13
N LEU A 10 -16.51 -26.80 12.60
CA LEU A 10 -15.56 -25.93 13.29
C LEU A 10 -16.18 -25.30 14.55
N GLN A 11 -17.44 -24.86 14.48
CA GLN A 11 -18.18 -24.34 15.64
C GLN A 11 -18.41 -25.41 16.70
N GLU A 12 -18.77 -26.64 16.29
CA GLU A 12 -18.94 -27.77 17.20
C GLU A 12 -17.61 -28.10 17.90
N ILE A 13 -16.51 -28.14 17.13
CA ILE A 13 -15.17 -28.41 17.66
C ILE A 13 -14.71 -27.31 18.62
N ALA A 14 -14.98 -26.03 18.30
CA ALA A 14 -14.73 -24.91 19.22
C ALA A 14 -15.51 -25.06 20.55
N SER A 15 -16.75 -25.53 20.46
CA SER A 15 -17.62 -25.68 21.62
C SER A 15 -17.34 -26.93 22.47
N ALA A 16 -16.67 -27.95 21.91
CA ALA A 16 -16.38 -29.23 22.54
C ALA A 16 -15.11 -29.21 23.43
N GLY A 17 -14.88 -28.09 24.13
CA GLY A 17 -13.74 -27.87 25.02
C GLY A 17 -13.72 -28.80 26.23
N GLU A 18 -13.26 -30.03 26.05
CA GLU A 18 -12.83 -30.91 27.13
C GLU A 18 -11.32 -30.77 27.36
N SER A 19 -10.92 -30.64 28.62
CA SER A 19 -9.52 -30.51 29.06
C SER A 19 -8.62 -31.72 28.74
N THR A 20 -9.20 -32.79 28.18
CA THR A 20 -8.52 -34.01 27.73
C THR A 20 -8.52 -34.19 26.21
N ALA A 21 -9.04 -33.22 25.45
CA ALA A 21 -9.08 -33.31 23.99
C ALA A 21 -7.67 -33.16 23.37
N PRO A 22 -7.36 -33.95 22.32
CA PRO A 22 -6.10 -33.82 21.60
C PRO A 22 -5.99 -32.44 20.93
N THR A 23 -4.79 -31.87 20.89
CA THR A 23 -4.52 -30.64 20.13
C THR A 23 -4.89 -30.84 18.67
N LEU A 24 -5.84 -30.05 18.17
CA LEU A 24 -6.26 -30.08 16.78
C LEU A 24 -5.25 -29.28 15.95
N ILE A 25 -4.77 -29.85 14.84
CA ILE A 25 -4.05 -29.09 13.81
C ILE A 25 -4.93 -29.03 12.57
N LEU A 26 -5.27 -27.82 12.14
CA LEU A 26 -6.09 -27.58 10.96
C LEU A 26 -5.29 -26.79 9.92
N ALA A 27 -5.13 -27.35 8.73
CA ALA A 27 -4.54 -26.68 7.59
C ALA A 27 -5.63 -26.43 6.53
N ILE A 28 -5.81 -25.17 6.13
CA ILE A 28 -6.83 -24.76 5.16
C ILE A 28 -6.18 -23.98 4.02
N GLU A 29 -6.48 -24.40 2.80
CA GLU A 29 -6.11 -23.70 1.58
C GLU A 29 -7.32 -22.88 1.08
N GLU A 30 -7.10 -21.59 0.81
CA GLU A 30 -8.07 -20.63 0.29
C GLU A 30 -9.45 -20.67 1.00
N PRO A 31 -9.52 -20.43 2.32
CA PRO A 31 -10.80 -20.42 3.06
C PRO A 31 -11.82 -19.41 2.50
N GLU A 32 -11.37 -18.35 1.82
CA GLU A 32 -12.21 -17.38 1.14
C GLU A 32 -12.88 -17.91 -0.14
N LEU A 33 -12.45 -19.07 -0.67
CA LEU A 33 -12.91 -19.55 -1.97
C LEU A 33 -14.42 -19.79 -1.93
N TYR A 34 -15.13 -19.08 -2.80
CA TYR A 34 -16.60 -19.05 -2.88
C TYR A 34 -17.34 -18.48 -1.66
N GLN A 35 -16.68 -17.64 -0.85
CA GLN A 35 -17.31 -16.88 0.23
C GLN A 35 -17.65 -15.46 -0.24
N HIS A 36 -18.79 -14.93 0.18
CA HIS A 36 -19.03 -13.49 0.07
C HIS A 36 -18.17 -12.72 1.09
N PRO A 37 -17.79 -11.46 0.83
CA PRO A 37 -16.87 -10.73 1.71
C PRO A 37 -17.23 -10.73 3.21
N PRO A 38 -18.51 -10.60 3.64
CA PRO A 38 -18.86 -10.71 5.06
C PRO A 38 -18.61 -12.10 5.65
N GLN A 39 -18.83 -13.16 4.87
CA GLN A 39 -18.60 -14.55 5.29
C GLN A 39 -17.11 -14.86 5.40
N ALA A 40 -16.31 -14.36 4.46
CA ALA A 40 -14.85 -14.48 4.50
C ALA A 40 -14.27 -13.82 5.76
N ARG A 41 -14.76 -12.62 6.13
CA ARG A 41 -14.38 -11.96 7.39
C ARG A 41 -14.75 -12.77 8.61
N TYR A 42 -16.02 -13.22 8.68
CA TYR A 42 -16.46 -14.05 9.79
C TYR A 42 -15.66 -15.34 9.92
N LEU A 43 -15.32 -15.97 8.78
CA LEU A 43 -14.48 -17.17 8.78
C LEU A 43 -13.05 -16.87 9.28
N ALA A 44 -12.44 -15.75 8.86
CA ALA A 44 -11.14 -15.32 9.36
C ALA A 44 -11.17 -15.09 10.88
N GLU A 45 -12.22 -14.45 11.41
CA GLU A 45 -12.44 -14.25 12.85
C GLU A 45 -12.56 -15.59 13.60
N VAL A 46 -13.41 -16.50 13.13
CA VAL A 46 -13.62 -17.82 13.76
C VAL A 46 -12.31 -18.64 13.79
N LEU A 47 -11.54 -18.61 12.69
CA LEU A 47 -10.26 -19.32 12.64
C LEU A 47 -9.21 -18.71 13.57
N HIS A 48 -9.22 -17.39 13.74
CA HIS A 48 -8.35 -16.69 14.68
C HIS A 48 -8.70 -17.00 16.14
N ASP A 49 -9.99 -17.01 16.47
CA ASP A 49 -10.47 -17.37 17.81
C ASP A 49 -10.15 -18.82 18.15
N LEU A 50 -10.35 -19.75 17.22
CA LEU A 50 -9.95 -21.16 17.36
C LEU A 50 -8.45 -21.32 17.63
N ALA A 51 -7.61 -20.51 16.97
CA ALA A 51 -6.16 -20.53 17.15
C ALA A 51 -5.70 -20.04 18.54
N ARG A 52 -6.54 -19.28 19.26
CA ARG A 52 -6.26 -18.82 20.64
C ARG A 52 -6.61 -19.86 21.71
N GLU A 53 -7.31 -20.92 21.34
CA GLU A 53 -7.70 -22.01 22.23
C GLU A 53 -6.73 -23.19 22.12
N ASN A 54 -7.23 -24.44 22.06
CA ASN A 54 -6.41 -25.66 21.99
C ASN A 54 -6.21 -26.18 20.55
N SER A 55 -6.15 -25.27 19.57
CA SER A 55 -5.99 -25.61 18.15
C SER A 55 -4.84 -24.84 17.50
N GLN A 56 -4.10 -25.50 16.60
CA GLN A 56 -3.15 -24.87 15.70
C GLN A 56 -3.79 -24.73 14.32
N ILE A 57 -3.93 -23.50 13.85
CA ILE A 57 -4.55 -23.20 12.55
C ILE A 57 -3.48 -22.69 11.58
N ILE A 58 -3.40 -23.29 10.40
CA ILE A 58 -2.50 -22.89 9.31
C ILE A 58 -3.38 -22.55 8.10
N VAL A 59 -3.34 -21.29 7.67
CA VAL A 59 -4.13 -20.81 6.53
C VAL A 59 -3.22 -20.35 5.42
N CYS A 60 -3.50 -20.81 4.20
CA CYS A 60 -3.01 -20.18 2.98
C CYS A 60 -4.17 -19.39 2.35
N SER A 61 -3.97 -18.10 2.07
CA SER A 61 -5.00 -17.22 1.53
C SER A 61 -4.39 -16.23 0.55
N HIS A 62 -5.20 -15.81 -0.43
CA HIS A 62 -4.93 -14.73 -1.36
C HIS A 62 -5.76 -13.47 -1.04
N SER A 63 -6.45 -13.46 0.10
CA SER A 63 -7.37 -12.39 0.48
C SER A 63 -6.81 -11.49 1.59
N PRO A 64 -6.84 -10.15 1.43
CA PRO A 64 -6.42 -9.22 2.48
C PRO A 64 -7.33 -9.26 3.72
N LEU A 65 -8.48 -9.94 3.65
CA LEU A 65 -9.39 -10.15 4.77
C LEU A 65 -8.85 -11.15 5.80
N PHE A 66 -7.90 -12.01 5.43
CA PHE A 66 -7.28 -12.99 6.30
C PHE A 66 -5.96 -12.49 6.94
N ILE A 67 -5.59 -11.23 6.69
CA ILE A 67 -4.47 -10.59 7.37
C ILE A 67 -4.99 -10.01 8.70
N PRO A 68 -4.55 -10.53 9.86
CA PRO A 68 -5.01 -10.06 11.16
C PRO A 68 -4.53 -8.62 11.43
N GLY A 69 -5.43 -7.79 11.92
CA GLY A 69 -5.11 -6.39 12.26
C GLY A 69 -4.37 -6.25 13.59
N ASP A 70 -4.51 -7.21 14.50
CA ASP A 70 -3.96 -7.20 15.86
C ASP A 70 -2.87 -8.24 16.11
N ASP A 71 -2.51 -9.06 15.11
CA ASP A 71 -1.55 -10.15 15.27
C ASP A 71 -0.80 -10.49 13.97
N PHE A 72 -0.17 -9.48 13.35
CA PHE A 72 0.51 -9.66 12.07
C PHE A 72 1.82 -10.47 12.17
N GLU A 73 2.34 -10.76 13.36
CA GLU A 73 3.48 -11.68 13.51
C GLU A 73 3.15 -13.10 13.09
N THR A 74 1.87 -13.47 13.03
CA THR A 74 1.43 -14.77 12.50
C THR A 74 1.54 -14.85 10.97
N VAL A 75 1.62 -13.71 10.28
CA VAL A 75 1.66 -13.66 8.81
C VAL A 75 3.01 -14.18 8.32
N ARG A 76 2.97 -15.11 7.36
CA ARG A 76 4.14 -15.56 6.59
C ARG A 76 3.90 -15.20 5.13
N VAL A 77 4.82 -14.45 4.55
CA VAL A 77 4.81 -14.16 3.11
C VAL A 77 5.78 -15.11 2.44
N VAL A 78 5.25 -15.97 1.57
CA VAL A 78 6.03 -16.93 0.80
C VAL A 78 6.16 -16.41 -0.63
N ARG A 79 7.39 -16.27 -1.11
CA ARG A 79 7.68 -15.81 -2.49
C ARG A 79 8.75 -16.64 -3.14
N ASP A 80 8.56 -16.87 -4.43
CA ASP A 80 9.56 -17.46 -5.30
C ASP A 80 10.57 -16.38 -5.74
N SER A 81 11.86 -16.66 -5.59
CA SER A 81 12.95 -15.79 -6.07
C SER A 81 14.16 -16.61 -6.55
N GLY A 82 15.06 -15.97 -7.30
CA GLY A 82 16.29 -16.57 -7.79
C GLY A 82 16.15 -17.40 -9.08
N ARG A 83 17.31 -17.87 -9.58
CA ARG A 83 17.43 -18.75 -10.76
C ARG A 83 18.47 -19.85 -10.48
N PRO A 84 18.09 -21.11 -10.25
CA PRO A 84 16.71 -21.65 -10.25
C PRO A 84 15.84 -21.07 -9.13
N SER A 85 14.52 -21.08 -9.34
CA SER A 85 13.55 -20.51 -8.38
C SER A 85 13.54 -21.29 -7.07
N CYS A 86 13.60 -20.59 -5.94
CA CYS A 86 13.40 -21.14 -4.61
C CYS A 86 12.36 -20.32 -3.82
N SER A 87 11.59 -21.00 -2.97
CA SER A 87 10.62 -20.35 -2.09
C SER A 87 11.33 -19.77 -0.87
N ASN A 88 11.18 -18.47 -0.68
CA ASN A 88 11.68 -17.71 0.46
C ASN A 88 10.50 -17.32 1.34
N VAL A 89 10.69 -17.39 2.64
CA VAL A 89 9.68 -17.04 3.63
C VAL A 89 10.16 -15.83 4.41
N SER A 90 9.36 -14.76 4.38
CA SER A 90 9.57 -13.57 5.19
C SER A 90 8.44 -13.39 6.20
N GLN A 91 8.74 -12.78 7.34
CA GLN A 91 7.81 -12.54 8.43
C GLN A 91 8.08 -11.17 9.04
N LEU A 92 7.02 -10.51 9.53
CA LEU A 92 7.13 -9.31 10.36
C LEU A 92 7.34 -9.67 11.83
N SER A 93 8.15 -8.88 12.53
CA SER A 93 8.17 -8.92 14.01
C SER A 93 8.04 -7.52 14.60
N TYR A 94 7.34 -7.40 15.74
CA TYR A 94 7.21 -6.15 16.47
C TYR A 94 8.59 -5.60 16.82
N ALA A 95 9.51 -6.46 17.28
CA ALA A 95 10.86 -6.06 17.65
C ALA A 95 11.64 -5.46 16.45
N ASN A 96 11.59 -6.11 15.28
CA ASN A 96 12.27 -5.62 14.10
C ASN A 96 11.62 -4.32 13.61
N LEU A 97 10.29 -4.24 13.62
CA LEU A 97 9.56 -3.04 13.17
C LEU A 97 9.82 -1.85 14.09
N ALA A 98 9.86 -2.05 15.41
CA ALA A 98 10.25 -1.02 16.38
C ALA A 98 11.65 -0.49 16.05
N THR A 99 12.60 -1.41 15.85
CA THR A 99 13.99 -1.07 15.54
C THR A 99 14.11 -0.29 14.23
N THR A 100 13.41 -0.73 13.19
CA THR A 100 13.39 -0.08 11.87
C THR A 100 12.80 1.34 11.97
N LEU A 101 11.67 1.49 12.65
CA LEU A 101 11.00 2.78 12.83
C LEU A 101 11.84 3.72 13.70
N GLN A 102 12.45 3.22 14.77
CA GLN A 102 13.34 4.00 15.63
C GLN A 102 14.58 4.49 14.85
N GLY A 103 15.17 3.64 14.01
CA GLY A 103 16.27 4.04 13.11
C GLY A 103 15.86 5.11 12.09
N ALA A 104 14.57 5.16 11.72
CA ALA A 104 14.00 6.20 10.88
C ALA A 104 13.65 7.50 11.65
N GLY A 105 13.95 7.58 12.95
CA GLY A 105 13.66 8.77 13.76
C GLY A 105 12.23 8.84 14.30
N GLN A 106 11.47 7.75 14.22
CA GLN A 106 10.19 7.65 14.92
C GLN A 106 10.37 7.41 16.41
N ASN A 107 9.39 7.82 17.21
CA ASN A 107 9.40 7.57 18.64
C ASN A 107 9.45 6.07 18.93
N HIS A 108 10.27 5.68 19.92
CA HIS A 108 10.31 4.30 20.39
C HIS A 108 8.94 3.90 20.94
N LEU A 109 8.40 2.80 20.43
CA LEU A 109 7.09 2.27 20.82
C LEU A 109 7.28 0.90 21.44
N LYS A 110 6.64 0.70 22.61
CA LYS A 110 6.42 -0.66 23.14
C LYS A 110 5.45 -1.41 22.23
N GLU A 111 5.48 -2.73 22.24
CA GLU A 111 4.66 -3.61 21.40
C GLU A 111 3.16 -3.24 21.43
N GLN A 112 2.58 -3.05 22.61
CA GLN A 112 1.17 -2.63 22.76
C GLN A 112 0.88 -1.27 22.11
N GLY A 113 1.81 -0.32 22.21
CA GLY A 113 1.69 0.98 21.56
C GLY A 113 1.87 0.91 20.04
N MET A 114 2.63 -0.08 19.56
CA MET A 114 2.78 -0.36 18.14
C MET A 114 1.53 -1.00 17.56
N LEU A 115 0.96 -2.00 18.25
CA LEU A 115 -0.34 -2.61 17.93
C LEU A 115 -1.42 -1.55 17.77
N ALA A 116 -1.59 -0.68 18.77
CA ALA A 116 -2.60 0.39 18.72
C ALA A 116 -2.41 1.36 17.55
N LYS A 117 -1.15 1.56 17.08
CA LYS A 117 -0.85 2.42 15.93
C LYS A 117 -0.93 1.70 14.59
N LEU A 118 -0.74 0.39 14.55
CA LEU A 118 -0.78 -0.41 13.32
C LEU A 118 -2.20 -0.85 12.99
N TYR A 119 -3.02 -1.15 14.00
CA TYR A 119 -4.39 -1.61 13.82
C TYR A 119 -5.21 -0.70 12.87
N PRO A 120 -5.18 0.64 12.99
CA PRO A 120 -5.89 1.52 12.04
C PRO A 120 -5.30 1.51 10.62
N SER A 121 -4.00 1.23 10.49
CA SER A 121 -3.28 1.23 9.22
C SER A 121 -3.45 -0.10 8.46
N LEU A 122 -3.69 -1.21 9.15
CA LEU A 122 -3.94 -2.55 8.57
C LEU A 122 -5.39 -2.72 8.10
N ASN A 123 -5.84 -1.80 7.25
CA ASN A 123 -7.11 -1.94 6.56
C ASN A 123 -6.95 -2.83 5.30
N PRO A 124 -8.04 -3.40 4.76
CA PRO A 124 -7.96 -4.27 3.59
C PRO A 124 -7.23 -3.68 2.38
N GLY A 125 -7.32 -2.36 2.15
CA GLY A 125 -6.65 -1.70 1.04
C GLY A 125 -5.13 -1.62 1.21
N VAL A 126 -4.64 -1.34 2.43
CA VAL A 126 -3.20 -1.41 2.73
C VAL A 126 -2.72 -2.86 2.72
N ASN A 127 -3.55 -3.80 3.20
CA ASN A 127 -3.22 -5.22 3.22
C ASN A 127 -3.06 -5.83 1.81
N GLU A 128 -3.54 -5.17 0.75
CA GLU A 128 -3.21 -5.58 -0.63
C GLU A 128 -1.70 -5.59 -0.90
N MET A 129 -0.90 -4.84 -0.12
CA MET A 129 0.56 -4.84 -0.22
C MET A 129 1.18 -6.23 0.02
N PHE A 130 0.56 -7.10 0.83
CA PHE A 130 1.09 -8.44 1.13
C PHE A 130 1.04 -9.36 -0.11
N PHE A 131 0.16 -9.07 -1.06
CA PHE A 131 -0.12 -9.91 -2.23
C PHE A 131 0.51 -9.37 -3.53
N CYS A 132 1.07 -8.15 -3.50
CA CYS A 132 1.71 -7.58 -4.68
C CYS A 132 3.13 -8.14 -4.88
N ARG A 133 3.58 -8.21 -6.15
CA ARG A 133 4.99 -8.50 -6.48
C ARG A 133 5.84 -7.24 -6.40
N VAL A 134 5.27 -6.10 -6.77
CA VAL A 134 5.90 -4.79 -6.71
C VAL A 134 4.89 -3.79 -6.12
N LEU A 135 5.25 -3.20 -4.99
CA LEU A 135 4.43 -2.22 -4.29
C LEU A 135 4.74 -0.81 -4.84
N VAL A 136 3.71 -0.06 -5.21
CA VAL A 136 3.81 1.38 -5.45
C VAL A 136 3.01 2.08 -4.37
N LEU A 137 3.72 2.68 -3.41
CA LEU A 137 3.12 3.31 -2.25
C LEU A 137 2.95 4.81 -2.52
N VAL A 138 1.73 5.32 -2.38
CA VAL A 138 1.38 6.72 -2.64
C VAL A 138 0.57 7.30 -1.49
N GLU A 139 0.55 8.62 -1.35
CA GLU A 139 -0.16 9.28 -0.24
C GLU A 139 -1.67 9.10 -0.35
N GLY A 140 -2.25 9.35 -1.52
CA GLY A 140 -3.69 9.42 -1.70
C GLY A 140 -4.21 8.88 -3.01
N ILE A 141 -5.55 8.82 -3.09
CA ILE A 141 -6.27 8.38 -4.29
C ILE A 141 -6.06 9.30 -5.50
N GLU A 142 -5.67 10.56 -5.26
CA GLU A 142 -5.34 11.53 -6.30
C GLU A 142 -4.07 11.09 -7.05
N ASP A 143 -3.02 10.70 -6.31
CA ASP A 143 -1.76 10.22 -6.89
C ASP A 143 -1.98 8.96 -7.74
N VAL A 144 -2.81 8.03 -7.23
CA VAL A 144 -3.23 6.85 -7.99
C VAL A 144 -3.91 7.27 -9.29
N ALA A 145 -4.81 8.26 -9.26
CA ALA A 145 -5.52 8.72 -10.44
C ALA A 145 -4.58 9.35 -11.47
N HIS A 146 -3.67 10.21 -11.02
CA HIS A 146 -2.66 10.86 -11.86
C HIS A 146 -1.74 9.84 -12.54
N LEU A 147 -1.16 8.93 -11.75
CA LEU A 147 -0.24 7.91 -12.27
C LEU A 147 -0.98 6.90 -13.17
N SER A 148 -2.15 6.42 -12.77
CA SER A 148 -2.95 5.48 -13.56
C SER A 148 -3.36 6.05 -14.92
N ALA A 149 -3.70 7.34 -14.97
CA ALA A 149 -4.01 8.04 -16.21
C ALA A 149 -2.78 8.03 -17.14
N TYR A 150 -1.59 8.39 -16.65
CA TYR A 150 -0.38 8.41 -17.48
C TYR A 150 0.08 7.03 -17.91
N LEU A 151 0.03 6.03 -17.03
CA LEU A 151 0.30 4.64 -17.40
C LEU A 151 -0.61 4.18 -18.54
N SER A 152 -1.89 4.60 -18.53
CA SER A 152 -2.85 4.26 -19.58
C SER A 152 -2.61 5.04 -20.88
N LEU A 153 -2.37 6.34 -20.79
CA LEU A 153 -2.13 7.23 -21.94
C LEU A 153 -0.82 6.91 -22.68
N LEU A 154 0.20 6.46 -21.95
CA LEU A 154 1.46 5.97 -22.51
C LEU A 154 1.38 4.52 -23.04
N GLY A 155 0.27 3.82 -22.81
CA GLY A 155 0.10 2.43 -23.24
C GLY A 155 0.92 1.41 -22.44
N VAL A 156 1.44 1.79 -21.25
CA VAL A 156 2.31 0.94 -20.41
C VAL A 156 1.58 0.32 -19.21
N MET A 157 0.30 0.62 -19.00
CA MET A 157 -0.55 -0.04 -18.00
C MET A 157 -0.55 -1.59 -18.12
N PRO A 158 -0.54 -2.21 -19.32
CA PRO A 158 -0.39 -3.66 -19.44
C PRO A 158 0.91 -4.17 -18.82
N ASN A 159 2.02 -3.44 -18.97
CA ASN A 159 3.31 -3.79 -18.37
C ASN A 159 3.27 -3.67 -16.85
N PHE A 160 2.67 -2.59 -16.33
CA PHE A 160 2.44 -2.40 -14.89
C PHE A 160 1.75 -3.63 -14.27
N ARG A 161 0.65 -4.09 -14.90
CA ARG A 161 -0.08 -5.28 -14.44
C ARG A 161 0.70 -6.57 -14.64
N LYS A 162 1.38 -6.73 -15.77
CA LYS A 162 2.17 -7.92 -16.11
C LYS A 162 3.27 -8.19 -15.07
N TRP A 163 3.90 -7.14 -14.54
CA TRP A 163 4.93 -7.27 -13.52
C TRP A 163 4.38 -7.38 -12.09
N GLY A 164 3.05 -7.47 -11.93
CA GLY A 164 2.42 -7.62 -10.62
C GLY A 164 2.55 -6.37 -9.74
N CYS A 165 2.60 -5.19 -10.37
CA CYS A 165 2.59 -3.93 -9.65
C CYS A 165 1.21 -3.63 -9.08
N HIS A 166 1.18 -3.05 -7.89
CA HIS A 166 -0.05 -2.60 -7.25
C HIS A 166 0.15 -1.25 -6.57
N MET A 167 -0.78 -0.32 -6.79
CA MET A 167 -0.75 1.02 -6.19
C MET A 167 -1.57 1.04 -4.91
N VAL A 168 -0.94 1.31 -3.78
CA VAL A 168 -1.58 1.37 -2.46
C VAL A 168 -1.58 2.82 -1.96
N PRO A 169 -2.74 3.50 -1.94
CA PRO A 169 -2.89 4.78 -1.27
C PRO A 169 -3.06 4.58 0.24
N VAL A 170 -2.27 5.28 1.04
CA VAL A 170 -2.27 5.10 2.52
C VAL A 170 -3.12 6.12 3.28
N GLY A 171 -3.60 7.17 2.62
CA GLY A 171 -4.41 8.22 3.25
C GLY A 171 -3.62 9.37 3.87
N GLY A 172 -2.40 9.61 3.39
CA GLY A 172 -1.55 10.74 3.76
C GLY A 172 -0.11 10.36 4.12
N LYS A 173 0.81 11.33 4.00
CA LYS A 173 2.25 11.13 4.20
C LYS A 173 2.68 10.36 5.44
N SER A 174 2.15 10.72 6.62
CA SER A 174 2.55 10.07 7.88
C SER A 174 2.21 8.58 7.89
N GLU A 175 1.17 8.17 7.15
CA GLU A 175 0.76 6.77 7.05
C GLU A 175 1.59 5.97 6.03
N LEU A 176 2.48 6.59 5.26
CA LEU A 176 3.42 5.87 4.37
C LEU A 176 4.49 5.11 5.15
N ILE A 177 4.87 5.61 6.32
CA ILE A 177 6.06 5.17 7.06
C ILE A 177 5.90 3.72 7.52
N LYS A 178 4.75 3.33 8.04
CA LYS A 178 4.53 1.96 8.58
C LYS A 178 4.43 0.92 7.47
N PRO A 179 3.60 1.10 6.41
CA PRO A 179 3.56 0.18 5.27
C PRO A 179 4.92 0.07 4.58
N LEU A 180 5.67 1.17 4.47
CA LEU A 180 7.04 1.12 3.95
C LEU A 180 7.97 0.28 4.82
N ALA A 181 7.96 0.48 6.14
CA ALA A 181 8.78 -0.32 7.06
C ALA A 181 8.42 -1.82 6.99
N MET A 182 7.13 -2.14 6.93
CA MET A 182 6.65 -3.51 6.75
C MET A 182 7.10 -4.11 5.40
N ALA A 183 6.96 -3.35 4.31
CA ALA A 183 7.39 -3.78 2.98
C ALA A 183 8.90 -4.07 2.92
N LYS A 184 9.74 -3.27 3.58
CA LYS A 184 11.18 -3.50 3.67
C LYS A 184 11.52 -4.78 4.44
N GLN A 185 10.79 -5.10 5.52
CA GLN A 185 11.03 -6.33 6.29
C GLN A 185 10.53 -7.60 5.60
N LEU A 186 9.49 -7.46 4.78
CA LEU A 186 8.92 -8.55 3.99
C LEU A 186 9.61 -8.69 2.62
N ASP A 187 10.76 -8.02 2.42
CA ASP A 187 11.48 -7.98 1.15
C ASP A 187 10.57 -7.73 -0.07
N ILE A 188 9.57 -6.86 0.09
CA ILE A 188 8.68 -6.44 -1.00
C ILE A 188 9.39 -5.32 -1.76
N PRO A 189 9.64 -5.47 -3.08
CA PRO A 189 10.08 -4.36 -3.91
C PRO A 189 9.07 -3.21 -3.82
N VAL A 190 9.51 -2.05 -3.35
CA VAL A 190 8.64 -0.89 -3.10
C VAL A 190 9.16 0.35 -3.81
N PHE A 191 8.28 1.01 -4.56
CA PHE A 191 8.47 2.35 -5.11
C PHE A 191 7.59 3.32 -4.33
N VAL A 192 8.18 4.37 -3.74
CA VAL A 192 7.42 5.34 -2.93
C VAL A 192 7.28 6.67 -3.66
N ILE A 193 6.08 7.22 -3.68
CA ILE A 193 5.75 8.55 -4.21
C ILE A 193 5.16 9.35 -3.06
N ALA A 194 5.78 10.49 -2.75
CA ALA A 194 5.37 11.36 -1.66
C ALA A 194 5.56 12.83 -2.01
N ASP A 195 4.93 13.69 -1.24
CA ASP A 195 4.97 15.14 -1.29
C ASP A 195 5.79 15.65 -0.10
N ALA A 196 6.72 16.57 -0.31
CA ALA A 196 7.52 17.16 0.77
C ALA A 196 6.76 18.26 1.52
N ASP A 197 5.73 18.85 0.90
CA ASP A 197 4.92 19.96 1.41
C ASP A 197 5.75 21.18 1.85
N THR A 198 6.81 21.53 1.12
CA THR A 198 7.73 22.59 1.58
C THR A 198 7.17 24.00 1.49
N ASP A 199 6.00 24.18 0.89
CA ASP A 199 5.25 25.45 0.78
C ASP A 199 4.31 25.71 1.96
N THR A 200 4.22 24.78 2.92
CA THR A 200 3.44 25.03 4.14
C THR A 200 4.05 26.16 4.99
N GLN A 201 3.21 27.06 5.46
CA GLN A 201 3.61 28.21 6.30
C GLN A 201 3.36 27.98 7.79
N GLN A 202 2.65 26.91 8.15
CA GLN A 202 2.28 26.62 9.53
C GLN A 202 3.45 25.90 10.23
N ALA A 203 4.00 26.51 11.29
CA ALA A 203 5.20 26.01 11.98
C ALA A 203 5.06 24.56 12.50
N GLU A 204 3.87 24.20 13.00
CA GLU A 204 3.56 22.84 13.45
C GLU A 204 3.62 21.83 12.29
N HIS A 205 3.03 22.19 11.14
CA HIS A 205 3.06 21.36 9.94
C HIS A 205 4.48 21.23 9.38
N ILE A 206 5.26 22.31 9.35
CA ILE A 206 6.67 22.28 8.91
C ILE A 206 7.46 21.25 9.75
N THR A 207 7.29 21.29 11.07
CA THR A 207 7.98 20.36 11.98
C THR A 207 7.58 18.91 11.69
N LYS A 208 6.29 18.66 11.53
CA LYS A 208 5.75 17.33 11.22
C LYS A 208 6.24 16.82 9.86
N HIS A 209 6.13 17.62 8.80
CA HIS A 209 6.58 17.24 7.47
C HIS A 209 8.09 16.98 7.41
N LYS A 210 8.91 17.76 8.13
CA LYS A 210 10.35 17.46 8.27
C LYS A 210 10.60 16.10 8.90
N GLN A 211 9.88 15.77 9.98
CA GLN A 211 10.00 14.47 10.63
C GLN A 211 9.58 13.33 9.71
N ASP A 212 8.45 13.47 9.02
CA ASP A 212 7.93 12.45 8.10
C ASP A 212 8.85 12.27 6.89
N ASN A 213 9.29 13.37 6.25
CA ASN A 213 10.23 13.33 5.12
C ASN A 213 11.55 12.67 5.52
N LYS A 214 12.09 13.01 6.70
CA LYS A 214 13.31 12.39 7.24
C LYS A 214 13.13 10.88 7.45
N ALA A 215 11.99 10.46 7.98
CA ALA A 215 11.70 9.05 8.18
C ALA A 215 11.61 8.27 6.86
N LEU A 216 10.92 8.82 5.86
CA LEU A 216 10.82 8.22 4.52
C LEU A 216 12.20 8.12 3.85
N LEU A 217 12.99 9.20 3.87
CA LEU A 217 14.34 9.23 3.34
C LEU A 217 15.24 8.19 4.02
N SER A 218 15.16 8.08 5.36
CA SER A 218 15.94 7.08 6.11
C SER A 218 15.54 5.65 5.74
N LEU A 219 14.24 5.32 5.71
CA LEU A 219 13.73 3.99 5.35
C LEU A 219 14.06 3.60 3.89
N MET A 220 14.17 4.58 3.00
CA MET A 220 14.57 4.35 1.61
C MET A 220 16.09 4.31 1.41
N GLY A 221 16.89 4.56 2.45
CA GLY A 221 18.36 4.57 2.37
C GLY A 221 18.95 5.85 1.78
N TYR A 222 18.17 6.94 1.76
CA TYR A 222 18.54 8.26 1.25
C TYR A 222 18.65 9.32 2.37
N GLY A 223 19.01 8.92 3.59
CA GLY A 223 19.07 9.83 4.76
C GLY A 223 20.10 10.96 4.67
N THR A 224 20.92 11.01 3.62
CA THR A 224 21.83 12.14 3.33
C THR A 224 21.14 13.29 2.61
N GLU A 225 19.97 13.05 2.01
CA GLU A 225 19.17 14.09 1.37
C GLU A 225 18.51 14.98 2.42
N SER A 226 18.20 16.22 2.05
CA SER A 226 17.52 17.16 2.94
C SER A 226 16.08 16.71 3.24
N GLU A 227 15.68 16.72 4.52
CA GLU A 227 14.26 16.55 4.90
C GLU A 227 13.35 17.71 4.47
N TRP A 228 13.96 18.82 4.02
CA TRP A 228 13.29 20.00 3.48
C TRP A 228 13.95 20.42 2.17
N PRO A 229 13.64 19.73 1.06
CA PRO A 229 14.36 19.94 -0.19
C PRO A 229 13.93 21.23 -0.90
N ASN A 230 14.88 21.84 -1.62
CA ASN A 230 14.62 23.03 -2.46
C ASN A 230 14.11 22.67 -3.87
N GLY A 231 13.84 21.39 -4.13
CA GLY A 231 13.39 20.85 -5.42
C GLY A 231 12.96 19.39 -5.29
N HIS A 232 12.53 18.78 -6.40
CA HIS A 232 12.13 17.37 -6.41
C HIS A 232 13.33 16.44 -6.18
N ILE A 233 13.14 15.41 -5.36
CA ILE A 233 14.12 14.33 -5.20
C ILE A 233 13.69 13.16 -6.07
N TRP A 234 14.59 12.76 -6.98
CA TRP A 234 14.41 11.58 -7.83
C TRP A 234 15.47 10.53 -7.50
N LYS A 235 15.01 9.33 -7.16
CA LYS A 235 15.84 8.14 -6.96
C LYS A 235 15.22 6.95 -7.72
N LYS A 236 15.94 5.83 -7.75
CA LYS A 236 15.54 4.62 -8.50
C LYS A 236 14.22 3.98 -8.04
N ASP A 237 13.81 4.23 -6.80
CA ASP A 237 12.67 3.62 -6.11
C ASP A 237 11.90 4.65 -5.26
N PHE A 238 12.22 5.93 -5.39
CA PHE A 238 11.64 6.99 -4.57
C PHE A 238 11.52 8.30 -5.36
N VAL A 239 10.35 8.93 -5.26
CA VAL A 239 10.11 10.29 -5.75
C VAL A 239 9.49 11.10 -4.63
N LEU A 240 10.13 12.22 -4.30
CA LEU A 240 9.61 13.21 -3.36
C LEU A 240 9.39 14.52 -4.10
N TRP A 241 8.13 14.91 -4.28
CA TRP A 241 7.78 16.17 -4.89
C TRP A 241 8.02 17.31 -3.89
N GLN A 242 8.47 18.49 -4.33
CA GLN A 242 8.76 19.59 -3.41
C GLN A 242 7.49 20.11 -2.70
N HIS A 243 6.39 20.23 -3.45
CA HIS A 243 5.13 20.79 -2.95
C HIS A 243 4.08 19.70 -2.86
N ASN A 244 3.22 19.59 -3.87
CA ASN A 244 2.38 18.43 -4.09
C ASN A 244 2.29 18.09 -5.59
N LEU A 245 1.91 16.86 -5.90
CA LEU A 245 1.80 16.39 -7.29
C LEU A 245 0.81 17.21 -8.12
N THR A 246 -0.34 17.58 -7.55
CA THR A 246 -1.37 18.35 -8.26
C THR A 246 -0.88 19.74 -8.70
N LYS A 247 -0.18 20.48 -7.82
CA LYS A 247 0.41 21.79 -8.18
C LYS A 247 1.51 21.65 -9.21
N LEU A 248 2.29 20.57 -9.16
CA LEU A 248 3.30 20.30 -10.18
C LEU A 248 2.64 20.16 -11.56
N ILE A 249 1.55 19.43 -11.64
CA ILE A 249 0.81 19.22 -12.89
C ILE A 249 0.18 20.52 -13.37
N GLU A 250 -0.41 21.29 -12.46
CA GLU A 250 -0.92 22.64 -12.74
C GLU A 250 0.18 23.54 -13.32
N GLY A 251 1.39 23.48 -12.77
CA GLY A 251 2.55 24.23 -13.25
C GLY A 251 3.04 23.79 -14.63
N GLU A 252 3.07 22.48 -14.91
CA GLU A 252 3.56 21.95 -16.18
C GLU A 252 2.54 22.09 -17.33
N ILE A 253 1.25 21.86 -17.05
CA ILE A 253 0.16 21.99 -18.04
C ILE A 253 -0.31 23.46 -18.17
N GLY A 254 -0.01 24.29 -17.17
CA GLY A 254 -0.33 25.71 -17.12
C GLY A 254 -1.84 25.99 -17.00
N ASP A 255 -2.23 27.20 -17.39
CA ASP A 255 -3.60 27.73 -17.25
C ASP A 255 -4.68 26.84 -17.88
N SER A 256 -4.29 26.03 -18.90
CA SER A 256 -5.17 25.07 -19.57
C SER A 256 -5.68 23.96 -18.66
N TRP A 257 -4.96 23.61 -17.58
CA TRP A 257 -5.38 22.54 -16.67
C TRP A 257 -6.74 22.81 -16.03
N SER A 258 -6.99 24.07 -15.65
CA SER A 258 -8.28 24.51 -15.10
C SER A 258 -9.43 24.29 -16.09
N THR A 259 -9.16 24.45 -17.39
CA THR A 259 -10.12 24.22 -18.47
C THR A 259 -10.42 22.73 -18.62
N HIS A 260 -9.39 21.88 -18.59
CA HIS A 260 -9.55 20.43 -18.70
C HIS A 260 -10.29 19.83 -17.49
N THR A 261 -9.97 20.29 -16.28
CA THR A 261 -10.66 19.87 -15.05
C THR A 261 -12.11 20.37 -15.01
N SER A 262 -12.38 21.59 -15.47
CA SER A 262 -13.74 22.13 -15.58
C SER A 262 -14.57 21.39 -16.63
N ALA A 263 -13.98 21.05 -17.78
CA ALA A 263 -14.63 20.24 -18.81
C ALA A 263 -14.91 18.81 -18.33
N ALA A 264 -13.99 18.23 -17.55
CA ALA A 264 -14.21 16.93 -16.92
C ALA A 264 -15.36 16.99 -15.90
N ALA A 265 -15.39 18.03 -15.04
CA ALA A 265 -16.48 18.23 -14.10
C ALA A 265 -17.83 18.44 -14.79
N ALA A 266 -17.87 19.25 -15.86
CA ALA A 266 -19.07 19.47 -16.67
C ALA A 266 -19.62 18.18 -17.28
N HIS A 267 -18.74 17.29 -17.76
CA HIS A 267 -19.15 15.99 -18.28
C HIS A 267 -19.87 15.13 -17.23
N TYR A 268 -19.46 15.22 -15.97
CA TYR A 268 -20.09 14.48 -14.86
C TYR A 268 -21.24 15.26 -14.18
N GLY A 269 -21.71 16.36 -14.77
CA GLY A 269 -22.84 17.13 -14.25
C GLY A 269 -22.50 18.11 -13.11
N GLN A 270 -21.22 18.45 -12.95
CA GLN A 270 -20.70 19.36 -11.92
C GLN A 270 -21.12 19.08 -10.46
N PRO A 271 -21.12 17.82 -9.96
CA PRO A 271 -21.23 17.61 -8.53
C PRO A 271 -20.04 18.27 -7.82
N GLY A 272 -20.28 18.81 -6.62
CA GLY A 272 -19.21 19.33 -5.77
C GLY A 272 -18.18 18.24 -5.45
N GLY A 273 -16.92 18.65 -5.20
CA GLY A 273 -15.87 17.72 -4.77
C GLY A 273 -15.14 16.93 -5.86
N LEU A 274 -15.40 17.19 -7.15
CA LEU A 274 -14.73 16.46 -8.24
C LEU A 274 -13.24 16.75 -8.43
N LYS A 275 -12.69 17.79 -7.79
CA LYS A 275 -11.26 18.12 -7.92
C LYS A 275 -10.33 16.97 -7.53
N LYS A 276 -10.77 16.14 -6.58
CA LYS A 276 -10.03 14.99 -6.05
C LYS A 276 -10.57 13.65 -6.57
N ASN A 277 -11.56 13.69 -7.47
CA ASN A 277 -12.23 12.49 -7.95
C ASN A 277 -11.39 11.80 -9.03
N PRO A 278 -11.08 10.50 -8.89
CA PRO A 278 -10.24 9.79 -9.85
C PRO A 278 -10.74 9.82 -11.31
N LEU A 279 -12.05 9.74 -11.53
CA LEU A 279 -12.63 9.77 -12.87
C LEU A 279 -12.49 11.16 -13.52
N ALA A 280 -12.72 12.21 -12.74
CA ALA A 280 -12.53 13.58 -13.19
C ALA A 280 -11.05 13.87 -13.53
N ILE A 281 -10.12 13.41 -12.69
CA ILE A 281 -8.68 13.53 -12.92
C ILE A 281 -8.27 12.80 -14.20
N SER A 282 -8.67 11.55 -14.38
CA SER A 282 -8.36 10.77 -15.59
C SER A 282 -8.88 11.45 -16.86
N ARG A 283 -10.12 11.93 -16.83
CA ARG A 283 -10.73 12.63 -17.97
C ARG A 283 -10.05 13.96 -18.28
N ALA A 284 -9.61 14.70 -17.26
CA ALA A 284 -8.86 15.92 -17.45
C ALA A 284 -7.53 15.64 -18.18
N HIS A 285 -6.82 14.58 -17.79
CA HIS A 285 -5.61 14.14 -18.50
C HIS A 285 -5.87 13.69 -19.92
N GLU A 286 -6.92 12.92 -20.19
CA GLU A 286 -7.28 12.53 -21.56
C GLU A 286 -7.57 13.74 -22.46
N SER A 287 -8.23 14.77 -21.89
CA SER A 287 -8.53 16.01 -22.59
C SER A 287 -7.25 16.80 -22.88
N ALA A 288 -6.36 16.94 -21.88
CA ALA A 288 -5.07 17.61 -22.03
C ALA A 288 -4.16 16.89 -23.04
N TRP A 289 -4.13 15.56 -22.98
CA TRP A 289 -3.34 14.72 -23.88
C TRP A 289 -3.70 14.90 -25.35
N LYS A 290 -4.99 15.03 -25.67
CA LYS A 290 -5.49 15.22 -27.05
C LYS A 290 -5.01 16.51 -27.70
N VAL A 291 -4.77 17.55 -26.89
CA VAL A 291 -4.29 18.85 -27.38
C VAL A 291 -2.78 19.01 -27.22
N GLY A 292 -2.07 17.94 -26.82
CA GLY A 292 -0.62 17.94 -26.65
C GLY A 292 -0.11 18.53 -25.33
N ASN A 293 -1.01 18.88 -24.40
CA ASN A 293 -0.65 19.39 -23.08
C ASN A 293 -0.35 18.21 -22.15
N LYS A 294 0.94 17.95 -21.91
CA LYS A 294 1.41 16.79 -21.15
C LYS A 294 2.33 17.22 -20.00
N SER A 295 2.28 16.45 -18.92
CA SER A 295 3.18 16.56 -17.77
C SER A 295 4.41 15.71 -18.00
N SER A 296 5.56 16.37 -18.20
CA SER A 296 6.84 15.69 -18.39
C SER A 296 7.25 14.88 -17.14
N SER A 297 6.90 15.38 -15.95
CA SER A 297 7.17 14.70 -14.70
C SER A 297 6.35 13.42 -14.53
N LEU A 298 5.08 13.40 -14.95
CA LEU A 298 4.27 12.18 -14.92
C LEU A 298 4.70 11.17 -16.00
N GLU A 299 5.14 11.62 -17.18
CA GLU A 299 5.73 10.72 -18.18
C GLU A 299 6.99 10.04 -17.64
N LYS A 300 7.86 10.83 -17.00
CA LYS A 300 9.06 10.31 -16.34
C LYS A 300 8.70 9.35 -15.19
N LEU A 301 7.76 9.73 -14.31
CA LEU A 301 7.33 8.90 -13.19
C LEU A 301 6.83 7.53 -13.67
N ALA A 302 5.93 7.52 -14.65
CA ALA A 302 5.38 6.30 -15.22
C ALA A 302 6.50 5.40 -15.79
N THR A 303 7.47 5.99 -16.49
CA THR A 303 8.60 5.25 -17.07
C THR A 303 9.51 4.66 -15.99
N GLU A 304 9.83 5.43 -14.94
CA GLU A 304 10.68 4.97 -13.83
C GLU A 304 10.01 3.86 -13.02
N VAL A 305 8.71 3.97 -12.73
CA VAL A 305 7.94 2.92 -12.04
C VAL A 305 7.96 1.61 -12.84
N ILE A 306 7.78 1.69 -14.15
CA ILE A 306 7.84 0.55 -15.08
C ILE A 306 9.27 -0.05 -15.11
N ALA A 307 10.31 0.79 -15.18
CA ALA A 307 11.69 0.33 -15.16
C ALA A 307 12.07 -0.36 -13.84
N PHE A 308 11.65 0.22 -12.71
CA PHE A 308 11.81 -0.35 -11.38
C PHE A 308 11.13 -1.72 -11.27
N ALA A 309 9.86 -1.81 -11.69
CA ALA A 309 9.10 -3.04 -11.64
C ALA A 309 9.72 -4.17 -12.47
N LYS A 310 10.14 -3.85 -13.71
CA LYS A 310 10.83 -4.81 -14.57
C LYS A 310 12.09 -5.34 -13.89
N LYS A 311 12.92 -4.45 -13.34
CA LYS A 311 14.17 -4.83 -12.66
C LYS A 311 13.91 -5.71 -11.44
N ALA A 312 12.90 -5.38 -10.64
CA ALA A 312 12.54 -6.12 -9.44
C ALA A 312 12.01 -7.53 -9.71
N VAL A 313 11.34 -7.74 -10.85
CA VAL A 313 10.80 -9.07 -11.23
C VAL A 313 11.84 -9.92 -11.96
N GLU A 314 12.81 -9.29 -12.65
CA GLU A 314 13.84 -9.98 -13.40
C GLU A 314 15.06 -10.39 -12.56
N SER A 315 15.31 -9.72 -11.43
CA SER A 315 16.36 -10.04 -10.45
C SER A 315 16.04 -11.29 -9.64
#